data_AF-A0A348ZU83-F1
#
_entry.id   AF-A0A348ZU83-F1
#
_cell.length_a   1.000
_cell.length_b   1.000
_cell.length_c   1.000
_cell.angle_alpha   90.00
_cell.angle_beta   90.00
_cell.angle_gamma   90.00
#
_symmetry.space_group_name_H-M   'P 1'
#
loop_
_entity.id
_entity.type
_entity.pdbx_description
1 polymer ?
#
loop_
_entity_poly.entity_id
_entity_poly.type
_entity_poly.pdbx_seq_one_letter_code
_entity_poly.pdbx_strand_id
1 'polypeptide(L)'
;TRLNGIFRRGDFHPLDIDEAVRRAALLYVHALLEGVTVIRMGLSADEVLEQHIVAGPYHPSFGFLVKAYVFMNAVMSAWADLGQPPALTIKLNSSDIPHLIGYKRRHIEQFEELGVRLSWETGSLEKGCFVAESQAGRMGRCITDRL
;
A
#
# COMPACT_ATOMS: atom_id res chain seq x y z
N THR A 1 -27.79 -0.75 14.22
CA THR A 1 -26.85 -1.29 15.24
C THR A 1 -26.65 -0.29 16.37
N ARG A 2 -26.16 -0.73 17.55
CA ARG A 2 -25.82 0.18 18.68
C ARG A 2 -24.78 1.23 18.29
N LEU A 3 -23.81 0.83 17.45
CA LEU A 3 -22.76 1.72 16.92
C LEU A 3 -23.33 2.88 16.09
N ASN A 4 -24.35 2.62 15.24
CA ASN A 4 -25.05 3.68 14.50
C ASN A 4 -25.71 4.70 15.44
N GLY A 5 -26.29 4.24 16.55
CA GLY A 5 -26.93 5.11 17.53
C GLY A 5 -25.94 6.09 18.20
N ILE A 6 -24.74 5.62 18.56
CA ILE A 6 -23.70 6.48 19.15
C ILE A 6 -23.04 7.38 18.10
N PHE A 7 -22.86 6.92 16.86
CA PHE A 7 -22.40 7.74 15.74
C PHE A 7 -23.31 8.94 15.48
N ARG A 8 -24.63 8.70 15.39
CA ARG A 8 -25.63 9.76 15.16
C ARG A 8 -25.69 10.82 16.26
N ARG A 9 -25.18 10.52 17.46
CA ARG A 9 -25.06 11.48 18.57
C ARG A 9 -23.71 12.20 18.62
N GLY A 10 -22.75 11.83 17.77
CA GLY A 10 -21.38 12.35 17.80
C GLY A 10 -20.47 11.68 18.84
N ASP A 11 -20.94 10.65 19.55
CA ASP A 11 -20.15 9.95 20.58
C ASP A 11 -19.12 8.98 19.98
N PHE A 12 -19.19 8.73 18.67
CA PHE A 12 -18.27 7.87 17.94
C PHE A 12 -17.86 8.53 16.62
N HIS A 13 -16.56 8.62 16.40
CA HIS A 13 -15.98 9.12 15.17
C HIS A 13 -15.27 7.97 14.46
N PRO A 14 -15.81 7.49 13.31
CA PRO A 14 -15.15 6.47 12.54
C PRO A 14 -13.80 6.98 12.01
N LEU A 15 -12.87 6.06 11.80
CA LEU A 15 -11.62 6.37 11.10
C LEU A 15 -11.91 6.81 9.67
N ASP A 16 -11.09 7.73 9.16
CA ASP A 16 -10.97 7.93 7.73
C ASP A 16 -10.30 6.70 7.06
N ILE A 17 -10.46 6.61 5.74
CA ILE A 17 -9.97 5.46 4.98
C ILE A 17 -8.44 5.38 4.99
N ASP A 18 -7.73 6.51 4.97
CA ASP A 18 -6.28 6.55 4.88
C ASP A 18 -5.63 6.15 6.22
N GLU A 19 -6.20 6.58 7.34
CA GLU A 19 -5.85 6.16 8.69
C GLU A 19 -6.11 4.66 8.87
N ALA A 20 -7.24 4.14 8.38
CA ALA A 20 -7.52 2.72 8.40
C ALA A 20 -6.50 1.91 7.58
N VAL A 21 -6.12 2.41 6.39
CA VAL A 21 -5.08 1.82 5.55
C VAL A 21 -3.73 1.80 6.28
N ARG A 22 -3.31 2.91 6.90
CA ARG A 22 -2.05 3.01 7.65
C ARG A 22 -1.98 2.04 8.82
N ARG A 23 -3.06 1.92 9.61
CA ARG A 23 -3.12 0.95 10.72
C ARG A 23 -3.08 -0.49 10.22
N ALA A 24 -3.85 -0.79 9.18
CA ALA A 24 -3.88 -2.12 8.59
C ALA A 24 -2.53 -2.52 7.98
N ALA A 25 -1.79 -1.56 7.39
CA ALA A 25 -0.45 -1.77 6.85
C ALA A 25 0.54 -2.23 7.92
N LEU A 26 0.53 -1.60 9.10
CA LEU A 26 1.35 -2.00 10.24
C LEU A 26 1.07 -3.46 10.65
N LEU A 27 -0.21 -3.81 10.79
CA LEU A 27 -0.63 -5.17 11.15
C LEU A 27 -0.30 -6.19 10.06
N TYR A 28 -0.46 -5.81 8.79
CA TYR A 28 -0.14 -6.66 7.64
C TYR A 28 1.35 -7.01 7.61
N VAL A 29 2.23 -6.01 7.70
CA VAL A 29 3.68 -6.23 7.71
C VAL A 29 4.09 -7.08 8.92
N HIS A 30 3.55 -6.78 10.10
CA HIS A 30 3.84 -7.57 11.31
C HIS A 30 3.39 -9.02 11.16
N ALA A 31 2.21 -9.29 10.59
CA ALA A 31 1.74 -10.65 10.35
C ALA A 31 2.69 -11.40 9.39
N LEU A 32 3.17 -10.75 8.32
CA LEU A 32 4.12 -11.36 7.40
C LEU A 32 5.46 -11.70 8.07
N LEU A 33 5.99 -10.81 8.92
CA LEU A 33 7.22 -11.04 9.68
C LEU A 33 7.12 -12.25 10.62
N GLU A 34 5.94 -12.47 11.21
CA GLU A 34 5.65 -13.64 12.05
C GLU A 34 5.29 -14.91 11.23
N GLY A 35 5.40 -14.86 9.90
CA GLY A 35 5.05 -15.99 9.03
C GLY A 35 3.54 -16.28 8.95
N VAL A 36 2.70 -15.35 9.41
CA VAL A 36 1.24 -15.47 9.38
C VAL A 36 0.70 -15.03 8.03
N THR A 37 0.01 -15.95 7.34
CA THR A 37 -0.62 -15.65 6.05
C THR A 37 -1.87 -14.80 6.23
N VAL A 38 -1.87 -13.58 5.68
CA VAL A 38 -3.05 -12.71 5.67
C VAL A 38 -3.93 -13.03 4.46
N ILE A 39 -5.05 -13.71 4.72
CA ILE A 39 -5.98 -14.18 3.67
C ILE A 39 -6.77 -13.01 3.05
N ARG A 40 -7.18 -12.04 3.87
CA ARG A 40 -7.99 -10.89 3.43
C ARG A 40 -7.83 -9.69 4.35
N MET A 41 -7.90 -8.50 3.75
CA MET A 41 -8.05 -7.22 4.45
C MET A 41 -9.23 -6.46 3.83
N GLY A 42 -10.17 -6.02 4.67
CA GLY A 42 -11.42 -5.39 4.24
C GLY A 42 -12.59 -6.36 4.09
N LEU A 43 -13.76 -5.78 3.81
CA LEU A 43 -15.01 -6.52 3.62
C LEU A 43 -15.13 -7.02 2.17
N SER A 44 -15.87 -8.11 1.97
CA SER A 44 -16.29 -8.50 0.62
C SER A 44 -17.25 -7.44 0.10
N ALA A 45 -16.96 -6.87 -1.07
CA ALA A 45 -17.90 -5.99 -1.74
C ALA A 45 -19.12 -6.82 -2.20
N ASP A 46 -20.30 -6.41 -1.75
CA ASP A 46 -21.58 -6.79 -2.32
C ASP A 46 -22.54 -5.59 -2.25
N GLU A 47 -23.48 -5.52 -3.18
CA GLU A 47 -24.38 -4.35 -3.32
C GLU A 47 -25.23 -4.12 -2.06
N VAL A 48 -25.54 -5.18 -1.32
CA VAL A 48 -26.32 -5.11 -0.09
C VAL A 48 -25.50 -4.41 0.99
N LEU A 49 -24.24 -4.78 1.17
CA LEU A 49 -23.34 -4.17 2.14
C LEU A 49 -23.20 -2.67 1.88
N GLU A 50 -22.96 -2.27 0.63
CA GLU A 50 -22.75 -0.87 0.28
C GLU A 50 -23.94 0.03 0.67
N GLN A 51 -25.16 -0.47 0.48
CA GLN A 51 -26.39 0.24 0.85
C GLN A 51 -26.58 0.38 2.37
N HIS A 52 -25.92 -0.47 3.17
CA HIS A 52 -26.07 -0.51 4.62
C HIS A 52 -24.92 0.16 5.39
N ILE A 53 -23.92 0.70 4.69
CA ILE A 53 -22.83 1.46 5.30
C ILE A 53 -23.35 2.85 5.67
N VAL A 54 -23.44 3.12 6.97
CA VAL A 54 -23.82 4.46 7.48
C VAL A 54 -22.60 5.38 7.55
N ALA A 55 -21.48 4.87 8.05
CA ALA A 55 -20.20 5.57 8.16
C ALA A 55 -19.09 4.56 8.48
N GLY A 56 -17.83 4.92 8.22
CA GLY A 56 -16.69 4.04 8.44
C GLY A 56 -15.75 3.97 7.24
N PRO A 57 -14.52 3.46 7.43
CA PRO A 57 -13.57 3.28 6.36
C PRO A 57 -13.98 2.07 5.50
N TYR A 58 -14.70 2.34 4.40
CA TYR A 58 -15.02 1.33 3.40
C TYR A 58 -14.39 1.68 2.05
N HIS A 59 -13.78 0.66 1.44
CA HIS A 59 -13.41 0.68 0.05
C HIS A 59 -13.51 -0.74 -0.50
N PRO A 60 -14.12 -0.98 -1.67
CA PRO A 60 -14.24 -2.33 -2.25
C PRO A 60 -12.90 -3.04 -2.41
N SER A 61 -11.84 -2.29 -2.69
CA SER A 61 -10.45 -2.78 -2.82
C SER A 61 -9.57 -2.46 -1.62
N PHE A 62 -10.11 -2.39 -0.40
CA PHE A 62 -9.35 -1.99 0.80
C PHE A 62 -8.02 -2.76 0.95
N GLY A 63 -8.04 -4.08 0.81
CA GLY A 63 -6.82 -4.88 0.91
C GLY A 63 -5.76 -4.58 -0.17
N PHE A 64 -6.18 -4.11 -1.36
CA PHE A 64 -5.24 -3.61 -2.36
C PHE A 64 -4.61 -2.28 -1.92
N LEU A 65 -5.41 -1.36 -1.36
CA LEU A 65 -4.88 -0.09 -0.83
C LEU A 65 -3.82 -0.31 0.24
N VAL A 66 -4.05 -1.25 1.16
CA VAL A 66 -3.08 -1.61 2.20
C VAL A 66 -1.78 -2.15 1.60
N LYS A 67 -1.87 -3.11 0.67
CA LYS A 67 -0.69 -3.69 0.02
C LYS A 67 0.09 -2.67 -0.81
N ALA A 68 -0.62 -1.83 -1.57
CA ALA A 68 -0.03 -0.76 -2.35
C ALA A 68 0.69 0.26 -1.46
N TYR A 69 0.06 0.67 -0.36
CA TYR A 69 0.66 1.59 0.62
C TYR A 69 1.97 1.04 1.20
N VAL A 70 1.97 -0.23 1.63
CA VAL A 70 3.18 -0.91 2.13
C VAL A 70 4.27 -0.98 1.07
N PHE A 71 3.91 -1.36 -0.16
CA PHE A 71 4.87 -1.45 -1.26
C PHE A 71 5.50 -0.08 -1.56
N MET A 72 4.68 0.97 -1.60
CA MET A 72 5.16 2.34 -1.84
C MET A 72 6.10 2.82 -0.75
N ASN A 73 5.80 2.56 0.53
CA ASN A 73 6.71 2.91 1.62
C ASN A 73 8.09 2.25 1.47
N ALA A 74 8.12 0.98 1.07
CA ALA A 74 9.38 0.28 0.81
C ALA A 74 10.14 0.90 -0.38
N VAL A 75 9.45 1.24 -1.47
CA VAL A 75 10.05 1.90 -2.65
C VAL A 75 10.58 3.28 -2.29
N MET A 76 9.83 4.09 -1.54
CA MET A 76 10.25 5.41 -1.07
C MET A 76 11.47 5.32 -0.14
N SER A 77 11.54 4.31 0.74
CA SER A 77 12.73 4.08 1.55
C SER A 77 13.94 3.71 0.69
N ALA A 78 13.77 2.86 -0.33
CA ALA A 78 14.85 2.51 -1.24
C ALA A 78 15.35 3.73 -2.03
N TRP A 79 14.42 4.55 -2.52
CA TRP A 79 14.72 5.80 -3.21
C TRP A 79 15.50 6.77 -2.32
N ALA A 80 15.10 6.92 -1.05
CA ALA A 80 15.81 7.74 -0.07
C ALA A 80 17.23 7.19 0.22
N ASP A 81 17.37 5.88 0.44
CA ASP A 81 18.67 5.25 0.70
C ASP A 81 19.63 5.32 -0.51
N LEU A 82 19.10 5.41 -1.73
CA LEU A 82 19.86 5.65 -2.96
C LEU A 82 20.23 7.13 -3.18
N GLY A 83 19.93 8.01 -2.22
CA GLY A 83 20.24 9.43 -2.31
C GLY A 83 19.26 10.23 -3.16
N GLN A 84 17.99 9.79 -3.24
CA GLN A 84 16.90 10.47 -3.95
C GLN A 84 17.22 10.78 -5.42
N PRO A 85 17.63 9.76 -6.21
CA PRO A 85 17.99 9.98 -7.61
C PRO A 85 16.78 10.49 -8.43
N PRO A 86 17.02 11.30 -9.49
CA PRO A 86 15.95 11.82 -10.35
C PRO A 86 15.36 10.75 -11.29
N ALA A 87 15.93 9.54 -11.32
CA ALA A 87 15.42 8.42 -12.07
C ALA A 87 15.58 7.14 -11.25
N LEU A 88 14.54 6.30 -11.25
CA LEU A 88 14.47 5.08 -10.48
C LEU A 88 13.80 3.98 -11.32
N THR A 89 14.49 2.87 -11.51
CA THR A 89 13.93 1.66 -12.11
C THR A 89 13.66 0.64 -11.02
N ILE A 90 12.43 0.12 -10.96
CA ILE A 90 12.04 -0.95 -10.03
C ILE A 90 11.94 -2.27 -10.80
N LYS A 91 12.80 -3.22 -10.48
CA LYS A 91 12.68 -4.60 -10.97
C LYS A 91 11.92 -5.44 -9.95
N LEU A 92 10.78 -5.98 -10.33
CA LEU A 92 9.84 -6.65 -9.41
C LEU A 92 9.10 -7.81 -10.05
N ASN A 93 8.41 -8.60 -9.22
CA ASN A 93 7.47 -9.59 -9.71
C ASN A 93 6.30 -8.93 -10.45
N SER A 94 5.83 -9.52 -11.55
CA SER A 94 4.72 -8.97 -12.33
C SER A 94 3.43 -8.81 -11.52
N SER A 95 3.20 -9.64 -10.50
CA SER A 95 2.02 -9.52 -9.61
C SER A 95 2.07 -8.30 -8.69
N ASP A 96 3.23 -7.67 -8.52
CA ASP A 96 3.40 -6.49 -7.66
C ASP A 96 3.38 -5.15 -8.44
N ILE A 97 3.40 -5.20 -9.77
CA ILE A 97 3.28 -4.00 -10.62
C ILE A 97 2.05 -3.15 -10.25
N PRO A 98 0.85 -3.73 -10.01
CA PRO A 98 -0.29 -2.94 -9.57
C PRO A 98 -0.07 -2.22 -8.23
N HIS A 99 0.67 -2.83 -7.29
CA HIS A 99 1.01 -2.20 -6.01
C HIS A 99 2.00 -1.04 -6.20
N LEU A 100 2.97 -1.19 -7.11
CA LEU A 100 3.89 -0.11 -7.49
C LEU A 100 3.15 1.07 -8.12
N ILE A 101 2.26 0.81 -9.09
CA ILE A 101 1.47 1.85 -9.77
C ILE A 101 0.52 2.57 -8.78
N GLY A 102 -0.04 1.81 -7.84
CA GLY A 102 -1.00 2.33 -6.85
C GLY A 102 -2.40 2.53 -7.42
N TYR A 103 -3.36 2.81 -6.53
CA TYR A 103 -4.74 3.05 -6.92
C TYR A 103 -4.83 4.30 -7.79
N LYS A 104 -5.50 4.19 -8.95
CA LYS A 104 -5.63 5.27 -9.95
C LYS A 104 -4.27 5.89 -10.34
N ARG A 105 -3.18 5.11 -10.32
CA ARG A 105 -1.81 5.57 -10.65
C ARG A 105 -1.23 6.61 -9.68
N ARG A 106 -1.79 6.75 -8.47
CA ARG A 106 -1.38 7.80 -7.51
C ARG A 106 0.12 7.77 -7.16
N HIS A 107 0.75 6.59 -7.16
CA HIS A 107 2.18 6.50 -6.86
C HIS A 107 3.05 7.03 -7.99
N ILE A 108 2.62 6.84 -9.25
CA ILE A 108 3.33 7.39 -10.40
C ILE A 108 3.27 8.92 -10.36
N GLU A 109 2.07 9.47 -10.13
CA GLU A 109 1.86 10.91 -9.97
C GLU A 109 2.72 11.48 -8.82
N GLN A 110 2.79 10.77 -7.69
CA GLN A 110 3.61 11.19 -6.56
C GLN A 110 5.10 11.29 -6.92
N PHE A 111 5.65 10.34 -7.68
CA PHE A 111 7.05 10.43 -8.14
C PHE A 111 7.24 11.53 -9.19
N GLU A 112 6.27 11.76 -10.08
CA GLU A 112 6.28 12.87 -11.04
C GLU A 112 6.27 14.23 -10.34
N GLU A 113 5.42 14.40 -9.31
CA GLU A 113 5.37 15.59 -8.43
C GLU A 113 6.72 15.85 -7.73
N LEU A 114 7.48 14.79 -7.42
CA LEU A 114 8.83 14.85 -6.86
C LEU A 114 9.93 15.07 -7.92
N GLY A 115 9.58 15.15 -9.20
CA GLY A 115 10.55 15.30 -10.30
C GLY A 115 11.35 14.03 -10.60
N VAL A 116 10.82 12.86 -10.24
CA VAL A 116 11.49 11.56 -10.39
C VAL A 116 10.87 10.77 -11.54
N ARG A 117 11.71 10.33 -12.48
CA ARG A 117 11.29 9.40 -13.54
C ARG A 117 11.28 7.98 -13.00
N LEU A 118 10.10 7.47 -12.66
CA LEU A 118 9.90 6.08 -12.26
C LEU A 118 9.64 5.18 -13.47
N SER A 119 10.36 4.08 -13.57
CA SER A 119 10.12 2.99 -14.53
C SER A 119 10.17 1.63 -13.82
N TRP A 120 9.72 0.57 -14.49
CA TRP A 120 9.78 -0.78 -13.92
C TRP A 120 10.01 -1.86 -14.95
N GLU A 121 10.58 -2.97 -14.49
CA GLU A 121 10.87 -4.17 -15.26
C GLU A 121 10.38 -5.41 -14.53
N THR A 122 9.90 -6.40 -15.28
CA THR A 122 9.54 -7.68 -14.68
C THR A 122 10.80 -8.50 -14.42
N GLY A 123 10.92 -9.08 -13.22
CA GLY A 123 11.97 -10.01 -12.87
C GLY A 123 11.44 -11.23 -12.13
N SER A 124 12.28 -12.27 -12.03
CA SER A 124 12.01 -13.49 -11.27
C SER A 124 12.32 -13.29 -9.78
N LEU A 125 11.63 -12.33 -9.15
CA LEU A 125 11.73 -12.05 -7.71
C LEU A 125 10.52 -12.63 -6.96
N GLU A 126 10.72 -12.90 -5.67
CA GLU A 126 9.63 -13.25 -4.76
C GLU A 126 8.65 -12.08 -4.62
N LYS A 127 7.38 -12.39 -4.35
CA LYS A 127 6.34 -11.37 -4.20
C LYS A 127 6.65 -10.49 -3.00
N GLY A 128 6.47 -9.19 -3.15
CA GLY A 128 6.82 -8.20 -2.15
C GLY A 128 8.31 -7.86 -2.10
N CYS A 129 9.15 -8.45 -2.95
CA CYS A 129 10.55 -8.08 -3.09
C CYS A 129 10.82 -7.42 -4.45
N PHE A 130 11.75 -6.47 -4.46
CA PHE A 130 12.16 -5.73 -5.64
C PHE A 130 13.63 -5.32 -5.56
N VAL A 131 14.19 -4.95 -6.71
CA VAL A 131 15.48 -4.26 -6.80
C VAL A 131 15.23 -2.85 -7.32
N ALA A 132 15.67 -1.85 -6.56
CA ALA A 132 15.69 -0.46 -6.98
C ALA A 132 17.05 -0.15 -7.61
N GLU A 133 17.04 0.40 -8.81
CA GLU A 133 18.24 0.75 -9.57
C GLU A 133 18.19 2.22 -10.01
N SER A 134 19.34 2.89 -9.88
CA SER A 134 19.55 4.25 -10.34
C SER A 134 21.01 4.44 -10.77
N GLN A 135 21.35 5.64 -11.23
CA GLN A 135 22.74 5.99 -11.51
C GLN A 135 23.64 5.95 -10.27
N ALA A 136 23.05 6.12 -9.06
CA ALA A 136 23.78 6.11 -7.80
C ALA A 136 24.09 4.67 -7.31
N GLY A 137 23.39 3.66 -7.81
CA GLY A 137 23.61 2.27 -7.44
C GLY A 137 22.37 1.40 -7.57
N ARG A 138 22.45 0.20 -6.99
CA ARG A 138 21.37 -0.78 -6.94
C ARG A 138 21.20 -1.35 -5.55
N MET A 139 19.97 -1.62 -5.13
CA MET A 139 19.69 -2.29 -3.86
C MET A 139 18.46 -3.19 -3.94
N GLY A 140 18.54 -4.33 -3.25
CA GLY A 140 17.39 -5.21 -3.01
C GLY A 140 16.63 -4.77 -1.77
N ARG A 141 15.30 -4.85 -1.85
CA ARG A 141 14.38 -4.58 -0.74
C ARG A 141 13.18 -5.54 -0.81
N CYS A 142 12.67 -5.91 0.34
CA CYS A 142 11.36 -6.51 0.50
C CYS A 142 10.46 -5.58 1.33
N ILE A 143 9.15 -5.71 1.16
CA ILE A 143 8.15 -4.93 1.91
C ILE A 143 8.21 -5.11 3.43
N THR A 144 8.96 -6.11 3.90
CA THR A 144 9.21 -6.42 5.31
C THR A 144 10.53 -5.86 5.85
N ASP A 145 11.39 -5.27 5.01
CA ASP A 145 12.76 -4.91 5.41
C ASP A 145 12.86 -3.68 6.32
N ARG A 146 11.86 -2.78 6.29
CA ARG A 146 11.80 -1.58 7.15
C ARG A 146 10.35 -1.15 7.40
N LEU A 147 10.03 -0.88 8.66
CA LEU A 147 9.01 0.08 9.06
C LEU A 147 9.68 1.44 9.30
#